data_AF-A0AA35X901-F1
#
_entry.id   AF-A0AA35X901-F1
#
_cell.length_a   1.000
_cell.length_b   1.000
_cell.length_c   1.000
_cell.angle_alpha   90.00
_cell.angle_beta   90.00
_cell.angle_gamma   90.00
#
_symmetry.space_group_name_H-M   'P 1'
#
loop_
_entity.id
_entity.type
_entity.pdbx_description
1 polymer ?
#
loop_
_entity_poly.entity_id
_entity_poly.type
_entity_poly.pdbx_seq_one_letter_code
_entity_poly.pdbx_strand_id
1 'polypeptide(L)'
;MNSKERGRYLEENEDLSDAHEASALEGDTAPPAPEETVNLHFIAIVHRKGHLYELDGRKPFPINHGSTSGDTFLMDAARVCREFMTRDPSEVHFTIVALCKV
;
A
#
# COMPACT_ATOMS: atom_id res chain seq x y z
N MET A 1 8.65 6.97 -18.32
CA MET A 1 9.10 6.84 -16.93
C MET A 1 9.06 5.39 -16.47
N ASN A 2 10.24 4.81 -16.19
CA ASN A 2 10.39 3.54 -15.47
C ASN A 2 10.10 3.72 -13.96
N SER A 3 10.14 2.65 -13.16
CA SER A 3 9.83 2.70 -11.72
C SER A 3 10.75 3.65 -10.94
N LYS A 4 12.06 3.61 -11.21
CA LYS A 4 13.05 4.49 -10.55
C LYS A 4 12.84 5.96 -10.92
N GLU A 5 12.55 6.24 -12.20
CA GLU A 5 12.23 7.59 -12.66
C GLU A 5 10.95 8.13 -12.02
N ARG A 6 9.93 7.28 -11.81
CA ARG A 6 8.71 7.67 -11.08
C ARG A 6 8.98 7.96 -9.61
N GLY A 7 9.86 7.18 -8.96
CA GLY A 7 10.29 7.43 -7.59
C GLY A 7 10.98 8.79 -7.45
N ARG A 8 11.97 9.06 -8.30
CA ARG A 8 12.64 10.38 -8.31
C ARG A 8 11.67 11.52 -8.62
N TYR A 9 10.74 11.32 -9.57
CA TYR A 9 9.74 12.33 -9.86
C TYR A 9 8.83 12.62 -8.65
N LEU A 10 8.52 11.60 -7.84
CA LEU A 10 7.76 11.78 -6.59
C LEU A 10 8.57 12.53 -5.53
N GLU A 11 9.87 12.23 -5.39
CA GLU A 11 10.78 12.95 -4.48
C GLU A 11 10.89 14.45 -4.79
N GLU A 12 10.81 14.81 -6.08
CA GLU A 12 10.92 16.19 -6.56
C GLU A 12 9.56 16.91 -6.66
N ASN A 13 8.44 16.27 -6.30
CA ASN A 13 7.10 16.84 -6.45
C ASN A 13 6.63 17.54 -5.18
N GLU A 14 6.77 18.87 -5.13
CA GLU A 14 6.37 19.70 -3.99
C GLU A 14 4.86 19.62 -3.71
N ASP A 15 4.00 19.69 -4.74
CA ASP A 15 2.53 19.63 -4.56
C ASP A 15 2.07 18.35 -3.83
N LEU A 16 2.66 17.19 -4.17
CA LEU A 16 2.36 15.92 -3.52
C LEU A 16 2.98 15.84 -2.12
N SER A 17 4.16 16.41 -1.91
CA SER A 17 4.81 16.49 -0.60
C SER A 17 3.96 17.30 0.37
N ASP A 18 3.52 18.48 -0.04
CA ASP A 18 2.70 19.38 0.78
C ASP A 18 1.33 18.75 1.12
N ALA A 19 0.69 18.10 0.13
CA ALA A 19 -0.56 17.39 0.36
C ALA A 19 -0.38 16.18 1.30
N HIS A 20 0.75 15.48 1.22
CA HIS A 20 1.08 14.37 2.12
C HIS A 20 1.33 14.86 3.55
N GLU A 21 2.10 15.95 3.71
CA GLU A 21 2.35 16.57 5.02
C GLU A 21 1.05 17.04 5.66
N ALA A 22 0.19 17.76 4.91
CA ALA A 22 -1.11 18.19 5.41
C ALA A 22 -1.97 17.00 5.89
N SER A 23 -2.00 15.91 5.12
CA SER A 23 -2.73 14.69 5.48
C SER A 23 -2.14 14.00 6.72
N ALA A 24 -0.82 14.08 6.94
CA ALA A 24 -0.16 13.49 8.10
C ALA A 24 -0.50 14.20 9.42
N LEU A 25 -1.01 15.44 9.35
CA LEU A 25 -1.51 16.20 10.50
C LEU A 25 -2.99 15.92 10.80
N GLU A 26 -3.68 15.14 9.96
CA GLU A 26 -5.07 14.74 10.15
C GLU A 26 -5.20 13.42 10.94
N GLY A 27 -6.43 13.06 11.29
CA GLY A 27 -6.76 11.83 12.00
C GLY A 27 -6.85 12.00 13.52
N ASP A 28 -7.12 10.88 14.21
CA ASP A 28 -7.36 10.87 15.66
C ASP A 28 -6.07 10.81 16.50
N THR A 29 -4.92 10.63 15.87
CA THR A 29 -3.60 10.50 16.51
C THR A 29 -2.67 11.62 16.06
N ALA A 30 -1.87 12.16 16.98
CA ALA A 30 -0.82 13.09 16.60
C ALA A 30 0.25 12.37 15.75
N PRO A 31 0.86 13.06 14.76
CA PRO A 31 1.98 12.51 14.00
C PRO A 31 3.16 12.22 14.94
N PRO A 32 3.94 11.15 14.69
CA PRO A 32 5.17 10.87 15.43
C PRO A 32 6.22 11.96 15.17
N ALA A 33 7.28 11.97 15.98
CA ALA A 33 8.43 12.82 15.70
C ALA A 33 9.09 12.37 14.36
N PRO A 34 9.64 13.30 13.55
CA PRO A 34 10.27 12.94 12.26
C PRO A 34 11.40 11.90 12.37
N GLU A 35 12.06 11.83 13.52
CA GLU A 35 13.19 10.95 13.82
C GLU A 35 12.75 9.60 14.41
N GLU A 36 11.46 9.43 14.72
CA GLU A 36 10.93 8.18 15.26
C GLU A 36 10.97 7.06 14.22
N THR A 37 11.36 5.86 14.64
CA THR A 37 11.44 4.72 13.73
C THR A 37 10.05 4.15 13.44
N VAL A 38 9.62 4.23 12.19
CA VAL A 38 8.36 3.62 11.72
C VAL A 38 8.60 2.19 11.24
N ASN A 39 7.95 1.23 11.89
CA ASN A 39 8.04 -0.20 11.55
C ASN A 39 6.86 -0.70 10.70
N LEU A 40 5.84 0.14 10.46
CA LEU A 40 4.67 -0.18 9.65
C LEU A 40 4.86 0.27 8.20
N HIS A 41 4.17 -0.39 7.27
CA HIS A 41 4.34 -0.15 5.83
C HIS A 41 3.03 -0.34 5.07
N PHE A 42 2.75 0.57 4.13
CA PHE A 42 1.61 0.46 3.22
C PHE A 42 2.02 -0.21 1.91
N ILE A 43 1.15 -1.10 1.43
CA ILE A 43 1.22 -1.70 0.09
C ILE A 43 -0.15 -1.58 -0.59
N ALA A 44 -0.18 -1.61 -1.92
CA ALA A 44 -1.44 -1.64 -2.66
C ALA A 44 -1.64 -3.01 -3.33
N ILE A 45 -2.84 -3.59 -3.17
CA ILE A 45 -3.27 -4.76 -3.94
C ILE A 45 -4.21 -4.28 -5.05
N VAL A 46 -3.96 -4.66 -6.30
CA VAL A 46 -4.73 -4.18 -7.46
C VAL A 46 -5.09 -5.31 -8.44
N HIS A 47 -6.26 -5.20 -9.07
CA HIS A 47 -6.61 -6.00 -10.24
C HIS A 47 -6.15 -5.29 -11.51
N ARG A 48 -5.27 -5.94 -12.30
CA ARG A 48 -4.87 -5.44 -13.62
C ARG A 48 -4.81 -6.59 -14.63
N LYS A 49 -5.58 -6.45 -15.73
CA LYS A 49 -5.59 -7.41 -16.85
C LYS A 49 -5.80 -8.87 -16.38
N GLY A 50 -6.79 -9.09 -15.52
CA GLY A 50 -7.14 -10.42 -15.00
C GLY A 50 -6.20 -10.98 -13.94
N HIS A 51 -5.24 -10.19 -13.45
CA HIS A 51 -4.26 -10.62 -12.46
C HIS A 51 -4.28 -9.75 -11.21
N LEU A 52 -4.00 -10.38 -10.08
CA LEU A 52 -3.87 -9.76 -8.77
C LEU A 52 -2.42 -9.36 -8.56
N TYR A 53 -2.16 -8.07 -8.40
CA TYR A 53 -0.81 -7.56 -8.17
C TYR A 53 -0.70 -6.89 -6.81
N GLU A 54 0.39 -7.21 -6.11
CA GLU A 54 0.89 -6.44 -4.98
C GLU A 54 1.91 -5.42 -5.49
N LEU A 55 1.70 -4.15 -5.13
CA LEU A 55 2.56 -3.02 -5.43
C LEU A 55 3.21 -2.55 -4.12
N ASP A 56 4.49 -2.87 -3.98
CA ASP A 56 5.34 -2.44 -2.87
C ASP A 56 6.56 -1.72 -3.45
N GLY A 57 6.70 -0.42 -3.15
CA GLY A 57 7.80 0.40 -3.63
C GLY A 57 9.18 -0.01 -3.10
N ARG A 58 9.23 -0.82 -2.03
CA ARG A 58 10.49 -1.39 -1.49
C ARG A 58 10.95 -2.62 -2.25
N LYS A 59 10.11 -3.18 -3.14
CA LYS A 59 10.44 -4.34 -3.96
C LYS A 59 10.90 -3.91 -5.36
N PRO A 60 11.75 -4.71 -6.03
CA PRO A 60 12.25 -4.37 -7.37
C PRO A 60 11.16 -4.41 -8.46
N PHE A 61 10.04 -5.12 -8.22
CA PHE A 61 8.94 -5.27 -9.17
C PHE A 61 7.62 -5.67 -8.48
N PRO A 62 6.46 -5.45 -9.13
CA PRO A 62 5.17 -5.95 -8.67
C PRO A 62 5.15 -7.47 -8.48
N ILE A 63 4.48 -7.95 -7.42
CA ILE A 63 4.31 -9.39 -7.17
C ILE A 63 2.95 -9.83 -7.72
N ASN A 64 2.96 -10.82 -8.61
CA ASN A 64 1.74 -11.41 -9.16
C ASN A 64 1.27 -12.55 -8.25
N HIS A 65 0.06 -12.41 -7.71
CA HIS A 65 -0.59 -13.35 -6.79
C HIS A 65 -1.60 -14.29 -7.46
N GLY A 66 -1.58 -14.34 -8.80
CA GLY A 66 -2.45 -15.19 -9.60
C GLY A 66 -3.58 -14.43 -10.28
N SER A 67 -4.55 -15.18 -10.80
CA SER A 67 -5.72 -14.63 -11.49
C SER A 67 -6.73 -14.01 -10.51
N THR A 68 -7.42 -12.97 -10.96
CA THR A 68 -8.56 -12.35 -10.27
C THR A 68 -9.51 -11.77 -11.32
N SER A 69 -10.76 -11.50 -10.96
CA SER A 69 -11.70 -10.73 -11.77
C SER A 69 -12.18 -9.50 -11.02
N GLY A 70 -13.02 -8.66 -11.65
CA GLY A 70 -13.69 -7.56 -10.95
C GLY A 70 -14.59 -8.06 -9.80
N ASP A 71 -15.22 -9.22 -9.98
CA ASP A 71 -16.17 -9.77 -9.01
C ASP A 71 -15.47 -10.49 -7.85
N THR A 72 -14.29 -11.09 -8.10
CA THR A 72 -13.54 -11.83 -7.06
C THR A 72 -12.45 -11.01 -6.38
N PHE A 73 -12.13 -9.83 -6.91
CA PHE A 73 -10.99 -9.02 -6.48
C PHE A 73 -10.90 -8.79 -4.97
N LEU A 74 -12.01 -8.43 -4.32
CA LEU A 74 -12.01 -8.17 -2.87
C LEU A 74 -11.62 -9.43 -2.07
N MET A 75 -12.17 -10.59 -2.44
CA MET A 75 -11.89 -11.85 -1.76
C MET A 75 -10.48 -12.36 -2.04
N ASP A 76 -10.00 -12.19 -3.28
CA ASP A 76 -8.65 -12.57 -3.68
C ASP A 76 -7.59 -11.68 -3.01
N ALA A 77 -7.85 -10.37 -2.90
CA ALA A 77 -7.01 -9.45 -2.14
C ALA A 77 -7.00 -9.77 -0.64
N ALA A 78 -8.17 -10.06 -0.05
CA ALA A 78 -8.27 -10.46 1.36
C ALA A 78 -7.49 -11.75 1.66
N ARG A 79 -7.45 -12.70 0.71
CA ARG A 79 -6.58 -13.89 0.81
C ARG A 79 -5.11 -13.49 0.92
N VAL A 80 -4.63 -12.57 0.07
CA VAL A 80 -3.25 -12.07 0.14
C VAL A 80 -2.99 -11.38 1.49
N CYS A 81 -3.89 -10.52 1.97
CA CYS A 81 -3.75 -9.90 3.30
C CYS A 81 -3.64 -10.95 4.42
N ARG A 82 -4.45 -12.02 4.36
CA ARG A 82 -4.37 -13.13 5.33
C ARG A 82 -3.04 -13.87 5.25
N GLU A 83 -2.45 -14.02 4.07
CA GLU A 83 -1.11 -14.61 3.92
C GLU A 83 -0.03 -13.76 4.60
N PHE A 84 -0.14 -12.43 4.61
CA PHE A 84 0.75 -11.56 5.40
C PHE A 84 0.57 -11.80 6.90
N MET A 85 -0.68 -11.82 7.39
CA MET A 85 -0.99 -12.06 8.81
C MET A 85 -0.50 -13.43 9.29
N THR A 86 -0.56 -14.45 8.42
CA THR A 86 -0.13 -15.82 8.77
C THR A 86 1.39 -15.93 8.96
N ARG A 87 2.18 -15.00 8.41
CA ARG A 87 3.66 -15.02 8.55
C ARG A 87 4.12 -14.65 9.95
N ASP A 88 3.37 -13.81 10.65
CA ASP A 88 3.57 -13.51 12.06
C ASP A 88 2.21 -13.53 12.79
N PRO A 89 1.79 -14.70 13.31
CA PRO A 89 0.51 -14.85 13.98
C PRO A 89 0.37 -14.04 15.28
N SER A 90 1.47 -13.51 15.82
CA SER A 90 1.45 -12.68 17.02
C SER A 90 1.32 -11.19 16.73
N GLU A 91 1.58 -10.80 15.48
CA GLU A 91 1.42 -9.42 15.02
C GLU A 91 -0.06 -9.10 14.82
N VAL A 92 -0.49 -7.97 15.36
CA VAL A 92 -1.89 -7.50 15.34
C VAL A 92 -2.03 -6.15 14.65
N HIS A 93 -0.93 -5.45 14.37
CA HIS A 93 -0.91 -4.13 13.74
C HIS A 93 -1.12 -4.22 12.22
N PHE A 94 -2.31 -4.65 11.81
CA PHE A 94 -2.76 -4.64 10.42
C PHE A 94 -3.96 -3.71 10.25
N THR A 95 -3.96 -2.93 9.17
CA THR A 95 -5.12 -2.15 8.73
C THR A 95 -5.37 -2.43 7.26
N ILE A 96 -6.63 -2.61 6.88
CA ILE A 96 -7.05 -2.85 5.50
C ILE A 96 -8.14 -1.84 5.15
N VAL A 97 -7.92 -1.09 4.06
CA VAL A 97 -8.89 -0.13 3.52
C VAL A 97 -9.20 -0.52 2.09
N ALA A 98 -10.50 -0.58 1.75
CA ALA A 98 -10.96 -0.90 0.40
C ALA A 98 -11.44 0.36 -0.32
N LEU A 99 -10.92 0.60 -1.53
CA LEU A 99 -11.42 1.65 -2.42
C LEU A 99 -12.61 1.10 -3.24
N CYS A 100 -13.82 1.55 -2.91
CA CYS A 100 -15.07 1.09 -3.53
C CYS A 100 -15.83 2.25 -4.20
N LYS A 101 -16.71 1.92 -5.16
CA LYS A 101 -17.68 2.90 -5.66
C LYS A 101 -18.70 3.18 -4.56
N VAL A 102 -19.05 4.45 -4.40
CA VAL A 102 -20.17 4.91 -3.57
C VAL A 102 -21.48 4.67 -4.29
#